data_AF-A0A0D3E6S0-F1
#
_entry.id   AF-A0A0D3E6S0-F1
#
_cell.length_a   1.000
_cell.length_b   1.000
_cell.length_c   1.000
_cell.angle_alpha   90.00
_cell.angle_beta   90.00
_cell.angle_gamma   90.00
#
_symmetry.space_group_name_H-M   'P 1'
#
loop_
_entity.id
_entity.type
_entity.pdbx_description
1 polymer ?
#
loop_
_entity_poly.entity_id
_entity_poly.type
_entity_poly.pdbx_seq_one_letter_code
_entity_poly.pdbx_strand_id
1 'polypeptide(L)'
;MLVLTLSVSIPGFKPRECSMANAEDCEKASVLQLAVFFGALYTLAIGTGGTKANISTIGADQFDETDPKEKIQKMSFFNWWMFSIFFVTLFANTVLVYVQDNVGWGWGYGIPTLGLAI
;
A
#
# COMPACT_ATOMS: atom_id res chain seq x y z
N MET A 1 1.27 3.29 6.31
CA MET A 1 0.69 4.13 5.25
C MET A 1 0.61 5.59 5.65
N LEU A 2 -0.06 5.93 6.75
CA LEU A 2 -0.23 7.33 7.20
C LEU A 2 1.07 8.18 7.16
N VAL A 3 2.15 7.71 7.78
CA VAL A 3 3.43 8.46 7.82
C VAL A 3 4.01 8.69 6.42
N LEU A 4 3.88 7.70 5.52
CA LEU A 4 4.33 7.81 4.13
C LEU A 4 3.50 8.84 3.34
N THR A 5 2.18 8.87 3.59
CA THR A 5 1.29 9.87 2.99
C THR A 5 1.64 11.28 3.48
N LEU A 6 1.89 11.44 4.78
CA LEU A 6 2.28 12.73 5.36
C LEU A 6 3.63 13.21 4.83
N SER A 7 4.61 12.31 4.65
CA SER A 7 5.95 12.68 4.17
C SER A 7 5.94 13.24 2.75
N VAL A 8 5.00 12.80 1.89
CA VAL A 8 4.85 13.31 0.52
C VAL A 8 3.81 14.43 0.38
N SER A 9 2.99 14.68 1.41
CA SER A 9 1.90 15.66 1.34
C SER A 9 2.23 16.99 2.03
N ILE A 10 3.04 16.96 3.10
CA ILE A 10 3.38 18.15 3.88
C ILE A 10 4.61 18.84 3.26
N PRO A 11 4.55 20.14 2.91
CA PRO A 11 5.67 20.87 2.32
C PRO A 11 6.96 20.85 3.15
N GLY A 12 6.89 20.71 4.47
CA GLY A 12 8.07 20.59 5.34
C GLY A 12 8.81 19.25 5.23
N PHE A 13 8.13 18.17 4.80
CA PHE A 13 8.70 16.82 4.70
C PHE A 13 9.12 16.43 3.27
N LYS A 14 8.90 17.30 2.29
CA LYS A 14 9.37 17.12 0.91
C LYS A 14 10.22 18.31 0.46
N PRO A 15 11.19 18.10 -0.46
CA PRO A 15 11.88 19.20 -1.12
C PRO A 15 10.89 20.12 -1.84
N ARG A 16 11.30 21.35 -2.10
CA ARG A 16 10.48 22.30 -2.85
C ARG A 16 10.27 21.78 -4.27
N GLU A 17 9.06 21.95 -4.79
CA GLU A 17 8.73 21.53 -6.15
C GLU A 17 9.57 22.31 -7.15
N CYS A 18 10.30 21.58 -8.00
CA CYS A 18 11.17 22.12 -9.03
C CYS A 18 10.85 21.41 -10.36
N SER A 19 10.96 22.15 -11.46
CA SER A 19 10.82 21.55 -12.80
C SER A 19 12.12 20.89 -13.21
N MET A 20 12.07 19.61 -13.56
CA MET A 20 13.22 18.87 -14.08
C MET A 20 13.77 19.46 -15.40
N ALA A 21 13.06 20.41 -16.02
CA ALA A 21 13.56 21.18 -17.17
C ALA A 21 14.74 22.11 -16.81
N ASN A 22 14.84 22.55 -15.55
CA ASN A 22 15.94 23.35 -15.01
C ASN A 22 16.52 22.63 -13.77
N ALA A 23 17.08 21.44 -13.98
CA ALA A 23 17.58 20.56 -12.92
C ALA A 23 18.70 21.16 -12.05
N GLU A 24 19.34 22.25 -12.50
CA GLU A 24 20.39 22.95 -11.77
C GLU A 24 19.88 23.68 -10.50
N ASP A 25 18.56 23.93 -10.41
CA ASP A 25 17.91 24.64 -9.29
C ASP A 25 17.14 23.72 -8.32
N CYS A 26 17.19 22.41 -8.51
CA CYS A 26 16.50 21.45 -7.63
C CYS A 26 17.31 21.19 -6.35
N GLU A 27 16.76 21.58 -5.20
CA GLU A 27 17.36 21.26 -3.90
C GLU A 27 17.19 19.76 -3.57
N LYS A 28 18.26 19.13 -3.09
CA LYS A 28 18.22 17.72 -2.66
C LYS A 28 17.43 17.60 -1.36
N ALA A 29 16.81 16.42 -1.15
CA ALA A 29 16.16 16.12 0.11
C ALA A 29 17.14 16.20 1.28
N SER A 30 16.71 16.85 2.35
CA SER A 30 17.48 16.90 3.59
C SER A 30 17.54 15.51 4.25
N VAL A 31 18.55 15.31 5.11
CA VAL A 31 18.72 14.06 5.85
C VAL A 31 17.46 13.70 6.64
N LEU A 32 16.78 14.68 7.23
CA LEU A 32 15.55 14.45 7.99
C LEU A 32 14.39 13.99 7.08
N GLN A 33 14.20 14.63 5.93
CA GLN A 33 13.17 14.24 4.96
C GLN A 33 13.38 12.80 4.48
N LEU A 34 14.64 12.47 4.18
CA LEU A 34 15.03 11.13 3.75
C LEU A 34 14.82 10.09 4.85
N ALA A 35 15.20 10.41 6.09
CA ALA A 35 15.03 9.54 7.24
C ALA A 35 13.54 9.26 7.53
N VAL A 36 12.68 10.28 7.47
CA VAL A 36 11.23 10.12 7.66
C VAL A 36 10.64 9.26 6.53
N PHE A 37 11.04 9.52 5.28
CA PHE A 37 10.55 8.75 4.13
C PHE A 37 10.94 7.27 4.19
N PHE A 38 12.23 6.96 4.40
CA PHE A 38 12.68 5.56 4.53
C PHE A 38 12.17 4.89 5.79
N GLY A 39 12.09 5.60 6.92
CA GLY A 39 11.47 5.07 8.14
C GLY A 39 10.03 4.63 7.89
N ALA A 40 9.26 5.42 7.14
CA ALA A 40 7.90 5.07 6.74
C ALA A 40 7.87 3.85 5.80
N LEU A 41 8.78 3.75 4.83
CA LEU A 41 8.90 2.60 3.93
C LEU A 41 9.28 1.31 4.67
N TYR A 42 10.23 1.35 5.59
CA TYR A 42 10.62 0.18 6.38
C TYR A 42 9.50 -0.27 7.31
N THR A 43 8.79 0.67 7.93
CA THR A 43 7.61 0.34 8.75
C THR A 43 6.53 -0.34 7.92
N LEU A 44 6.28 0.15 6.69
CA LEU A 44 5.37 -0.50 5.76
C LEU A 44 5.82 -1.92 5.37
N ALA A 45 7.12 -2.10 5.09
CA ALA A 45 7.67 -3.39 4.70
C ALA A 45 7.46 -4.43 5.83
N ILE A 46 7.71 -4.04 7.07
CA ILE A 46 7.48 -4.88 8.26
C ILE A 46 5.99 -5.24 8.39
N GLY A 47 5.10 -4.24 8.33
CA GLY A 47 3.66 -4.47 8.46
C GLY A 47 3.08 -5.36 7.36
N THR A 48 3.49 -5.13 6.12
CA THR A 48 3.08 -5.94 4.96
C THR A 48 3.62 -7.36 5.07
N GLY A 49 4.90 -7.52 5.47
CA GLY A 49 5.51 -8.83 5.66
C GLY A 49 4.79 -9.66 6.71
N GLY A 50 4.44 -9.06 7.85
CA GLY A 50 3.68 -9.73 8.91
C GLY A 50 2.26 -10.10 8.48
N THR A 51 1.55 -9.18 7.84
CA THR A 51 0.14 -9.43 7.45
C THR A 51 0.04 -10.49 6.35
N LYS A 52 0.86 -10.35 5.29
CA LYS A 52 0.78 -11.22 4.10
C LYS A 52 1.12 -12.68 4.42
N ALA A 53 2.01 -12.94 5.37
CA ALA A 53 2.38 -14.29 5.76
C ALA A 53 1.28 -15.02 6.56
N ASN A 54 0.47 -14.29 7.34
CA ASN A 54 -0.45 -14.87 8.32
C ASN A 54 -1.93 -14.80 7.91
N ILE A 55 -2.33 -13.86 7.06
CA ILE A 55 -3.76 -13.63 6.82
C ILE A 55 -4.46 -14.82 6.14
N SER A 56 -3.78 -15.51 5.23
CA SER A 56 -4.35 -16.67 4.54
C SER A 56 -4.46 -17.88 5.46
N THR A 57 -3.51 -18.08 6.38
CA THR A 57 -3.57 -19.19 7.34
C THR A 57 -4.68 -18.96 8.35
N ILE A 58 -4.81 -17.75 8.89
CA ILE A 58 -5.93 -17.36 9.76
C ILE A 58 -7.27 -17.60 9.06
N GLY A 59 -7.40 -17.23 7.78
CA GLY A 59 -8.62 -17.49 7.01
C GLY A 59 -8.89 -18.99 6.78
N ALA A 60 -7.84 -19.80 6.58
CA ALA A 60 -7.97 -21.25 6.43
C ALA A 60 -8.40 -21.94 7.73
N ASP A 61 -7.94 -21.44 8.88
CA ASP A 61 -8.22 -21.97 10.22
C ASP A 61 -9.67 -21.70 10.68
N GLN A 62 -10.43 -20.88 9.95
CA GLN A 62 -11.86 -20.66 10.23
C GLN A 62 -12.77 -21.82 9.83
N PHE A 63 -12.26 -22.81 9.07
CA PHE A 63 -13.04 -23.92 8.54
C PHE A 63 -12.58 -25.25 9.14
N ASP A 64 -13.51 -26.06 9.63
CA ASP A 64 -13.25 -27.42 10.11
C ASP A 64 -12.99 -28.37 8.93
N GLU A 65 -11.85 -29.05 8.96
CA GLU A 65 -11.47 -30.00 7.91
C GLU A 65 -12.20 -31.34 8.00
N THR A 66 -12.82 -31.62 9.15
CA THR A 66 -13.58 -32.84 9.42
C THR A 66 -15.04 -32.75 8.97
N ASP A 67 -15.59 -31.53 8.83
CA ASP A 67 -16.92 -31.31 8.23
C ASP A 67 -16.82 -31.24 6.69
N PRO A 68 -17.43 -32.19 5.96
CA PRO A 68 -17.44 -32.18 4.49
C PRO A 68 -18.01 -30.90 3.87
N LYS A 69 -18.96 -30.22 4.53
CA LYS A 69 -19.57 -28.98 4.04
C LYS A 69 -18.59 -27.81 4.16
N GLU A 70 -17.97 -27.66 5.33
CA GLU A 70 -17.02 -26.57 5.57
C GLU A 70 -15.77 -26.71 4.69
N LYS A 71 -15.34 -27.94 4.40
CA LYS A 71 -14.26 -28.20 3.44
C LYS A 71 -14.56 -27.65 2.03
N ILE A 72 -15.80 -27.76 1.56
CA ILE A 72 -16.23 -27.21 0.27
C ILE A 72 -16.29 -25.67 0.34
N GLN A 73 -16.77 -25.11 1.45
CA GLN A 73 -16.81 -23.68 1.67
C GLN A 73 -15.41 -23.06 1.71
N LYS A 74 -14.43 -23.71 2.37
CA LYS A 74 -13.01 -23.33 2.38
C LYS A 74 -12.46 -23.18 0.96
N MET A 75 -12.73 -24.14 0.08
CA MET A 75 -12.31 -24.06 -1.32
C MET A 75 -12.96 -22.89 -2.07
N SER A 76 -14.27 -22.67 -1.87
CA SER A 76 -14.98 -21.52 -2.47
C SER A 76 -14.45 -20.17 -1.96
N PHE A 77 -14.16 -20.07 -0.66
CA PHE A 77 -13.55 -18.90 -0.04
C PHE A 77 -12.21 -18.56 -0.70
N PHE A 78 -11.31 -19.54 -0.85
CA PHE A 78 -10.01 -19.30 -1.48
C PHE A 78 -10.11 -18.97 -2.98
N ASN A 79 -11.10 -19.51 -3.69
CA ASN A 79 -11.37 -19.12 -5.08
C ASN A 79 -11.75 -17.63 -5.18
N TRP A 80 -12.68 -17.17 -4.33
CA TRP A 80 -13.09 -15.76 -4.29
C TRP A 80 -11.98 -14.85 -3.78
N TRP A 81 -11.20 -15.31 -2.81
CA TRP A 81 -10.03 -14.61 -2.29
C TRP A 81 -9.02 -14.33 -3.40
N MET A 82 -8.65 -15.36 -4.18
CA MET A 82 -7.70 -15.22 -5.28
C MET A 82 -8.25 -14.32 -6.40
N PHE A 83 -9.52 -14.51 -6.79
CA PHE A 83 -10.18 -13.63 -7.76
C PHE A 83 -10.11 -12.16 -7.33
N SER A 84 -10.43 -11.89 -6.06
CA SER A 84 -10.41 -10.53 -5.50
C SER A 84 -8.99 -9.94 -5.49
N ILE A 85 -7.96 -10.73 -5.16
CA ILE A 85 -6.56 -10.27 -5.22
C ILE A 85 -6.18 -9.86 -6.63
N PHE A 86 -6.48 -10.68 -7.65
CA PHE A 86 -6.15 -10.34 -9.03
C PHE A 86 -6.92 -9.11 -9.50
N PHE A 87 -8.20 -9.01 -9.15
CA PHE A 87 -9.03 -7.86 -9.47
C PHE A 87 -8.46 -6.57 -8.86
N VAL A 88 -8.19 -6.55 -7.55
CA VAL A 88 -7.60 -5.38 -6.88
C VAL A 88 -6.22 -5.06 -7.43
N THR A 89 -5.40 -6.07 -7.75
CA THR A 89 -4.07 -5.87 -8.35
C THR A 89 -4.17 -5.19 -9.72
N LEU A 90 -5.17 -5.52 -10.54
CA LEU A 90 -5.42 -4.84 -11.80
C LEU A 90 -5.72 -3.35 -11.58
N PHE A 91 -6.63 -3.02 -10.66
CA PHE A 91 -6.97 -1.63 -10.33
C PHE A 91 -5.80 -0.87 -9.71
N ALA A 92 -5.01 -1.51 -8.86
CA ALA A 92 -3.81 -0.91 -8.28
C ALA A 92 -2.77 -0.56 -9.36
N ASN A 93 -2.52 -1.45 -10.32
CA ASN A 93 -1.54 -1.20 -11.38
C ASN A 93 -2.06 -0.29 -12.51
N THR A 94 -3.34 0.09 -12.50
CA THR A 94 -3.94 0.94 -13.54
C THR A 94 -4.43 2.25 -12.94
N VAL A 95 -5.54 2.21 -12.20
CA VAL A 95 -6.20 3.38 -11.62
C VAL A 95 -5.32 4.05 -10.57
N LEU A 96 -4.72 3.28 -9.65
CA LEU A 96 -3.93 3.88 -8.57
C LEU A 96 -2.63 4.49 -9.10
N VAL A 97 -1.95 3.83 -10.04
CA VAL A 97 -0.79 4.38 -10.74
C VAL A 97 -1.16 5.65 -11.51
N TYR A 98 -2.30 5.65 -12.21
CA TYR A 98 -2.79 6.85 -12.89
C TYR A 98 -2.98 8.03 -11.92
N VAL A 99 -3.57 7.78 -10.74
CA VAL A 99 -3.73 8.81 -9.69
C VAL A 99 -2.39 9.30 -9.18
N GLN A 100 -1.42 8.41 -8.93
CA GLN A 100 -0.08 8.77 -8.47
C GLN A 100 0.63 9.70 -9.46
N ASP A 101 0.58 9.36 -10.75
CA ASP A 101 1.34 10.07 -11.80
C ASP A 101 0.64 11.35 -12.28
N ASN A 102 -0.69 11.39 -12.33
CA ASN A 102 -1.45 12.50 -12.94
C ASN A 102 -2.12 13.43 -11.92
N VAL A 103 -2.46 12.93 -10.74
CA VAL A 103 -3.13 13.72 -9.68
C VAL A 103 -2.16 14.05 -8.55
N GLY A 104 -1.26 13.11 -8.24
CA GLY A 104 -0.14 13.30 -7.32
C GLY A 104 -0.04 12.23 -6.25
N TRP A 105 1.19 12.05 -5.75
CA TRP A 105 1.55 11.04 -4.76
C TRP A 105 0.80 11.16 -3.43
N GLY A 106 0.41 12.37 -3.00
CA GLY A 106 -0.39 12.57 -1.80
C GLY A 106 -1.76 11.87 -1.87
N TRP A 107 -2.47 12.02 -2.99
CA TRP A 107 -3.72 11.29 -3.25
C TRP A 107 -3.48 9.80 -3.46
N GLY A 108 -2.41 9.45 -4.19
CA GLY A 108 -2.02 8.08 -4.45
C GLY A 108 -1.75 7.24 -3.20
N TYR A 109 -1.13 7.81 -2.16
CA TYR A 109 -0.96 7.14 -0.86
C TYR A 109 -2.12 7.41 0.11
N GLY A 110 -2.84 8.52 -0.06
CA GLY A 110 -4.02 8.86 0.73
C GLY A 110 -5.15 7.84 0.60
N ILE A 111 -5.45 7.36 -0.60
CA ILE A 111 -6.51 6.36 -0.82
C ILE A 111 -6.21 5.05 -0.04
N PRO A 112 -5.04 4.40 -0.17
CA PRO A 112 -4.66 3.27 0.67
C PRO A 112 -4.64 3.57 2.17
N THR A 113 -4.32 4.81 2.56
CA THR A 113 -4.32 5.21 3.97
C THR A 113 -5.73 5.19 4.55
N LEU A 114 -6.71 5.73 3.82
CA LEU A 114 -8.12 5.68 4.22
C LEU A 114 -8.64 4.25 4.24
N GLY A 115 -8.30 3.45 3.23
CA GLY A 115 -8.69 2.05 3.15
C GLY A 115 -8.17 1.18 4.29
N LEU A 116 -7.03 1.52 4.91
CA LEU A 116 -6.52 0.84 6.10
C LEU A 116 -7.05 1.42 7.42
N ALA A 117 -7.68 2.60 7.39
CA ALA A 117 -8.21 3.26 8.58
C ALA A 117 -9.65 2.84 8.90
N ILE A 118 -10.35 2.28 7.92
CA ILE A 118 -11.71 1.73 8.01
C ILE A 118 -11.60 0.22 8.18
#